data_AF-A0A2P8FU90-F1
#
_entry.id   AF-A0A2P8FU90-F1
#
_cell.length_a   1.000
_cell.length_b   1.000
_cell.length_c   1.000
_cell.angle_alpha   90.00
_cell.angle_beta   90.00
_cell.angle_gamma   90.00
#
_symmetry.space_group_name_H-M   'P 1'
#
loop_
_entity.id
_entity.type
_entity.pdbx_description
1 polymer ?
#
loop_
_entity_poly.entity_id
_entity_poly.type
_entity_poly.pdbx_seq_one_letter_code
_entity_poly.pdbx_strand_id
1 'polypeptide(L)'
;MAQNKKVAELGEPNIKKILDAGRIETELDHERVLLADRHLMLQEEVQPDLGPTRKSISDLIVEFEARCWSDENLVTDAQMEESEAAEIQAEKEYAFLWKRQKLILDKLQELSLKQKDLALLLNHSKSYTSELLNGIRPFSTNDLKLIHLLFQIPLTDLIITIPSQETLNRLETAIGKISSSNPKARLLHTTLANRPVTNGLLTENWDEDEIEPEENIDELTLSNK
;
A
#
# COMPACT_ATOMS: atom_id res chain seq x y z
N MET A 1 -13.27 20.70 22.58
CA MET A 1 -12.03 19.95 22.30
C MET A 1 -12.44 18.74 21.47
N ALA A 2 -12.32 18.81 20.14
CA ALA A 2 -12.65 17.68 19.28
C ALA A 2 -11.40 16.79 19.20
N GLN A 3 -11.49 15.58 19.75
CA GLN A 3 -10.48 14.56 19.53
C GLN A 3 -10.45 14.27 18.02
N ASN A 4 -9.32 14.54 17.37
CA ASN A 4 -9.04 14.06 16.03
C ASN A 4 -8.98 12.53 16.10
N LYS A 5 -10.12 11.87 15.91
CA LYS A 5 -10.15 10.47 15.53
C LYS A 5 -9.42 10.43 14.18
N LYS A 6 -8.21 9.86 14.13
CA LYS A 6 -7.53 9.61 12.86
C LYS A 6 -8.48 8.74 12.05
N VAL A 7 -9.11 9.35 11.04
CA VAL A 7 -9.89 8.63 10.05
C VAL A 7 -8.94 7.63 9.43
N ALA A 8 -9.33 6.37 9.37
CA ALA A 8 -8.61 5.36 8.61
C ALA A 8 -8.79 5.72 7.13
N GLU A 9 -7.98 6.65 6.65
CA GLU A 9 -7.84 6.92 5.23
C GLU A 9 -7.18 5.69 4.60
N LEU A 10 -7.63 5.29 3.41
CA LEU A 10 -6.86 4.45 2.50
C LEU A 10 -5.58 5.25 2.21
N GLY A 11 -4.55 4.93 2.97
CA GLY A 11 -3.27 5.62 2.98
C GLY A 11 -2.19 4.61 2.73
N GLU A 12 -1.09 5.03 2.12
CA GLU A 12 0.02 4.12 1.88
C GLU A 12 0.47 3.47 3.20
N PRO A 13 0.49 2.14 3.27
CA PRO A 13 0.91 1.43 4.47
C PRO A 13 2.31 1.85 4.87
N ASN A 14 2.54 1.92 6.18
CA ASN A 14 3.84 2.27 6.74
C ASN A 14 4.25 1.18 7.72
N ILE A 15 4.78 0.11 7.15
CA ILE A 15 5.23 -1.08 7.90
C ILE A 15 6.30 -0.70 8.91
N LYS A 16 7.20 0.24 8.57
CA LYS A 16 8.19 0.72 9.53
C LYS A 16 7.57 1.30 10.79
N LYS A 17 6.47 2.08 10.68
CA LYS A 17 5.80 2.61 11.88
C LYS A 17 5.22 1.51 12.76
N ILE A 18 4.70 0.44 12.17
CA ILE A 18 4.19 -0.73 12.91
C ILE A 18 5.36 -1.43 13.62
N LEU A 19 6.49 -1.60 12.92
CA LEU A 19 7.72 -2.16 13.50
C LEU A 19 8.27 -1.29 14.64
N ASP A 20 8.26 0.03 14.47
CA ASP A 20 8.71 0.99 15.50
C ASP A 20 7.79 0.99 16.73
N ALA A 21 6.48 0.75 16.53
CA ALA A 21 5.52 0.57 17.62
C ALA A 21 5.71 -0.77 18.34
N GLY A 22 6.31 -1.76 17.67
CA GLY A 22 6.60 -3.09 18.22
C GLY A 22 5.34 -3.92 18.48
N ARG A 23 4.21 -3.58 17.85
CA ARG A 23 2.94 -4.29 18.00
C ARG A 23 1.99 -4.02 16.84
N ILE A 24 1.24 -5.03 16.42
CA ILE A 24 0.11 -4.90 15.50
C ILE A 24 -1.15 -4.59 16.32
N GLU A 25 -1.84 -3.49 16.00
CA GLU A 25 -3.00 -3.01 16.76
C GLU A 25 -4.34 -3.36 16.12
N THR A 26 -4.38 -3.49 14.78
CA THR A 26 -5.62 -3.67 14.02
C THR A 26 -5.48 -4.81 13.01
N GLU A 27 -6.60 -5.41 12.61
CA GLU A 27 -6.61 -6.46 11.58
C GLU A 27 -6.08 -5.94 10.24
N LEU A 28 -6.37 -4.68 9.89
CA LEU A 28 -5.79 -4.06 8.71
C LEU A 28 -4.25 -3.95 8.77
N ASP A 29 -3.68 -3.63 9.93
CA ASP A 29 -2.23 -3.63 10.11
C ASP A 29 -1.65 -5.05 10.03
N HIS A 30 -2.38 -6.05 10.52
CA HIS A 30 -2.01 -7.46 10.40
C HIS A 30 -1.89 -7.88 8.93
N GLU A 31 -2.93 -7.63 8.13
CA GLU A 31 -2.97 -7.95 6.70
C GLU A 31 -1.88 -7.22 5.90
N ARG A 32 -1.66 -5.93 6.19
CA ARG A 32 -0.57 -5.15 5.56
C ARG A 32 0.81 -5.75 5.87
N VAL A 33 1.01 -6.21 7.11
CA VAL A 33 2.27 -6.78 7.56
C VAL A 33 2.48 -8.19 6.97
N LEU A 34 1.43 -9.00 6.85
CA LEU A 34 1.45 -10.29 6.16
C LEU A 34 1.88 -10.16 4.69
N LEU A 35 1.28 -9.22 3.96
CA LEU A 35 1.64 -8.95 2.57
C LEU A 35 3.09 -8.44 2.44
N ALA A 36 3.55 -7.64 3.40
CA ALA A 36 4.94 -7.19 3.47
C ALA A 36 5.91 -8.35 3.75
N ASP A 37 5.57 -9.29 4.64
CA ASP A 37 6.38 -10.49 4.90
C ASP A 37 6.57 -11.31 3.62
N ARG A 38 5.47 -11.59 2.92
CA ARG A 38 5.47 -12.34 1.65
C ARG A 38 6.33 -11.65 0.60
N HIS A 39 6.22 -10.33 0.46
CA HIS A 39 7.04 -9.56 -0.47
C HIS A 39 8.53 -9.62 -0.10
N LEU A 40 8.87 -9.38 1.17
CA LEU A 40 10.25 -9.40 1.63
C LEU A 40 10.89 -10.78 1.51
N MET A 41 10.12 -11.85 1.69
CA MET A 41 10.62 -13.23 1.52
C MET A 41 11.20 -13.43 0.11
N LEU A 42 10.52 -12.95 -0.93
CA LEU A 42 11.01 -13.03 -2.31
C LEU A 42 12.22 -12.12 -2.55
N GLN A 43 12.27 -10.97 -1.87
CA GLN A 43 13.38 -10.03 -2.02
C GLN A 43 14.63 -10.42 -1.23
N GLU A 44 14.51 -11.18 -0.14
CA GLU A 44 15.61 -11.59 0.74
C GLU A 44 16.63 -12.46 -0.01
N GLU A 45 16.20 -13.25 -0.99
CA GLU A 45 17.08 -14.05 -1.85
C GLU A 45 18.13 -13.19 -2.57
N VAL A 46 17.76 -11.95 -2.92
CA VAL A 46 18.65 -11.02 -3.64
C VAL A 46 19.18 -9.89 -2.76
N GLN A 47 18.49 -9.56 -1.68
CA GLN A 47 18.85 -8.54 -0.70
C GLN A 47 18.87 -9.14 0.71
N PRO A 48 19.96 -9.85 1.10
CA PRO A 48 20.04 -10.53 2.41
C PRO A 48 19.96 -9.57 3.61
N ASP A 49 20.19 -8.28 3.40
CA ASP A 49 20.05 -7.23 4.42
C ASP A 49 18.60 -6.99 4.85
N LEU A 50 17.62 -7.54 4.12
CA LEU A 50 16.20 -7.51 4.49
C LEU A 50 15.83 -8.56 5.55
N GLY A 51 16.65 -9.59 5.77
CA GLY A 51 16.36 -10.69 6.69
C GLY A 51 16.02 -10.26 8.12
N PRO A 52 16.77 -9.33 8.75
CA PRO A 52 16.43 -8.83 10.09
C PRO A 52 15.06 -8.12 10.16
N THR A 53 14.72 -7.35 9.12
CA THR A 53 13.43 -6.65 9.03
C THR A 53 12.30 -7.65 8.88
N ARG A 54 12.47 -8.64 7.98
CA ARG A 54 11.49 -9.72 7.79
C ARG A 54 11.28 -10.52 9.07
N LYS A 55 12.35 -10.91 9.77
CA LYS A 55 12.23 -11.61 11.06
C LYS A 55 11.41 -10.80 12.08
N SER A 56 11.66 -9.49 12.15
CA SER A 56 10.91 -8.60 13.05
C SER A 56 9.43 -8.55 12.69
N ILE A 57 9.10 -8.58 11.39
CA ILE A 57 7.73 -8.69 10.89
C ILE A 57 7.11 -10.03 11.30
N SER A 58 7.80 -11.15 11.07
CA SER A 58 7.29 -12.48 11.42
C SER A 58 7.04 -12.63 12.92
N ASP A 59 7.91 -12.08 13.77
CA ASP A 59 7.72 -12.08 15.23
C ASP A 59 6.46 -11.31 15.67
N LEU A 60 6.10 -10.22 14.98
CA LEU A 60 4.88 -9.45 15.24
C LEU A 60 3.62 -10.17 14.79
N ILE A 61 3.66 -10.84 13.63
CA ILE A 61 2.55 -11.65 13.12
C ILE A 61 2.20 -12.74 14.13
N VAL A 62 3.21 -13.52 14.56
CA VAL A 62 3.02 -14.61 15.52
C VAL A 62 2.44 -14.09 16.86
N GLU A 63 2.90 -12.93 17.35
CA GLU A 63 2.33 -12.32 18.56
C GLU A 63 0.85 -11.95 18.39
N PHE A 64 0.51 -11.34 17.26
CA PHE A 64 -0.85 -10.91 16.97
C PHE A 64 -1.81 -12.11 16.85
N GLU A 65 -1.44 -13.11 16.06
CA GLU A 65 -2.22 -14.35 15.89
C GLU A 65 -2.42 -15.06 17.22
N ALA A 66 -1.36 -15.19 18.02
CA ALA A 66 -1.46 -15.81 19.34
C ALA A 66 -2.43 -15.06 20.28
N ARG A 67 -2.59 -13.76 20.10
CA ARG A 67 -3.46 -12.91 20.94
C ARG A 67 -4.90 -12.88 20.47
N CYS A 68 -5.13 -12.81 19.15
CA CYS A 68 -6.44 -12.53 18.56
C CYS A 68 -7.11 -13.77 17.94
N TRP A 69 -6.31 -14.77 17.55
CA TRP A 69 -6.75 -15.89 16.71
C TRP A 69 -6.38 -17.29 17.26
N SER A 70 -5.84 -17.37 18.49
CA SER A 70 -5.38 -18.64 19.07
C SER A 70 -6.47 -19.59 19.57
N ASP A 71 -7.67 -19.09 19.87
CA ASP A 71 -8.81 -19.90 20.30
C ASP A 71 -9.97 -19.77 19.31
N GLU A 72 -10.10 -20.76 18.45
CA GLU A 72 -11.14 -20.84 17.41
C GLU A 72 -12.57 -20.70 17.98
N ASN A 73 -12.80 -21.09 19.24
CA ASN A 73 -14.14 -21.02 19.85
C ASN A 73 -14.54 -19.60 20.27
N LEU A 74 -13.58 -18.67 20.35
CA LEU A 74 -13.80 -17.28 20.74
C LEU A 74 -13.91 -16.34 19.53
N VAL A 75 -13.56 -16.82 18.34
CA VAL A 75 -13.68 -16.06 17.09
C VAL A 75 -15.17 -15.84 16.79
N THR A 76 -15.53 -14.58 16.61
CA THR A 76 -16.92 -14.19 16.31
C THR A 76 -17.10 -13.93 14.82
N ASP A 77 -18.33 -14.07 14.32
CA ASP A 77 -18.67 -13.71 12.93
C ASP A 77 -18.26 -12.27 12.61
N ALA A 78 -18.45 -11.33 13.55
CA ALA A 78 -18.06 -9.94 13.37
C ALA A 78 -16.54 -9.74 13.24
N GLN A 79 -15.74 -10.54 13.96
CA GLN A 79 -14.28 -10.52 13.82
C GLN A 79 -13.85 -11.10 12.48
N MET A 80 -14.53 -12.15 11.99
CA MET A 80 -14.30 -12.70 10.66
C MET A 80 -14.60 -11.66 9.57
N GLU A 81 -15.75 -10.99 9.65
CA GLU A 81 -16.13 -9.92 8.71
C GLU A 81 -15.12 -8.75 8.73
N GLU A 82 -14.60 -8.39 9.91
CA GLU A 82 -13.54 -7.38 10.02
C GLU A 82 -12.25 -7.83 9.32
N SER A 83 -11.87 -9.10 9.48
CA SER A 83 -10.70 -9.71 8.83
C SER A 83 -10.83 -9.74 7.31
N GLU A 84 -11.96 -10.22 6.79
CA GLU A 84 -12.22 -10.25 5.35
C GLU A 84 -12.19 -8.83 4.75
N ALA A 85 -12.76 -7.85 5.46
CA ALA A 85 -12.73 -6.46 5.01
C ALA A 85 -11.31 -5.87 5.02
N ALA A 86 -10.50 -6.23 6.03
CA ALA A 86 -9.11 -5.82 6.15
C ALA A 86 -8.23 -6.43 5.04
N GLU A 87 -8.41 -7.72 4.75
CA GLU A 87 -7.69 -8.45 3.71
C GLU A 87 -7.95 -7.81 2.35
N ILE A 88 -9.22 -7.67 1.96
CA ILE A 88 -9.62 -7.03 0.69
C ILE A 88 -9.04 -5.62 0.56
N GLN A 89 -8.94 -4.88 1.67
CA GLN A 89 -8.37 -3.55 1.65
C GLN A 89 -6.84 -3.60 1.45
N ALA A 90 -6.13 -4.44 2.23
CA ALA A 90 -4.69 -4.55 2.18
C ALA A 90 -4.21 -5.07 0.81
N GLU A 91 -4.91 -6.03 0.20
CA GLU A 91 -4.63 -6.53 -1.14
C GLU A 91 -4.73 -5.43 -2.20
N LYS A 92 -5.75 -4.57 -2.11
CA LYS A 92 -5.91 -3.44 -3.05
C LYS A 92 -4.80 -2.42 -2.89
N GLU A 93 -4.42 -2.12 -1.65
CA GLU A 93 -3.28 -1.24 -1.37
C GLU A 93 -2.00 -1.85 -1.94
N TYR A 94 -1.76 -3.13 -1.70
CA TYR A 94 -0.57 -3.84 -2.16
C TYR A 94 -0.47 -3.93 -3.68
N ALA A 95 -1.55 -4.28 -4.37
CA ALA A 95 -1.58 -4.32 -5.84
C ALA A 95 -1.25 -2.96 -6.46
N PHE A 96 -1.75 -1.87 -5.86
CA PHE A 96 -1.39 -0.52 -6.28
C PHE A 96 0.11 -0.24 -6.06
N LEU A 97 0.64 -0.54 -4.88
CA LEU A 97 2.05 -0.32 -4.55
C LEU A 97 2.98 -1.11 -5.46
N TRP A 98 2.65 -2.36 -5.76
CA TRP A 98 3.41 -3.21 -6.66
C TRP A 98 3.43 -2.65 -8.08
N LYS A 99 2.28 -2.25 -8.62
CA LYS A 99 2.19 -1.61 -9.93
C LYS A 99 3.03 -0.33 -9.99
N ARG A 100 2.95 0.51 -8.95
CA ARG A 100 3.75 1.73 -8.83
C ARG A 100 5.25 1.42 -8.82
N GLN A 101 5.68 0.45 -8.03
CA GLN A 101 7.08 0.02 -7.96
C GLN A 101 7.57 -0.40 -9.35
N LYS A 102 6.81 -1.25 -10.04
CA LYS A 102 7.12 -1.68 -11.41
C LYS A 102 7.27 -0.51 -12.37
N LEU A 103 6.31 0.42 -12.40
CA LEU A 103 6.39 1.62 -13.25
C LEU A 103 7.64 2.46 -13.00
N ILE A 104 8.04 2.61 -11.73
CA ILE A 104 9.25 3.37 -11.36
C ILE A 104 10.50 2.62 -11.84
N LEU A 105 10.58 1.30 -11.63
CA LEU A 105 11.71 0.48 -12.04
C LEU A 105 11.85 0.42 -13.57
N ASP A 106 10.75 0.24 -14.29
CA ASP A 106 10.73 0.24 -15.76
C ASP A 106 11.27 1.57 -16.31
N LYS A 107 10.85 2.69 -15.73
CA LYS A 107 11.34 4.02 -16.13
C LYS A 107 12.81 4.25 -15.81
N LEU A 108 13.32 3.69 -14.72
CA LEU A 108 14.75 3.71 -14.45
C LEU A 108 15.51 2.90 -15.52
N GLN A 109 15.01 1.71 -15.85
CA GLN A 109 15.63 0.84 -16.85
C GLN A 109 15.65 1.47 -18.25
N GLU A 110 14.54 2.09 -18.69
CA GLU A 110 14.47 2.85 -19.94
C GLU A 110 15.57 3.92 -20.06
N LEU A 111 15.94 4.52 -18.92
CA LEU A 111 16.98 5.55 -18.83
C LEU A 111 18.36 4.99 -18.49
N SER A 112 18.52 3.66 -18.42
CA SER A 112 19.74 2.98 -17.99
C SER A 112 20.22 3.43 -16.59
N LEU A 113 19.30 3.81 -15.72
CA LEU A 113 19.53 4.20 -14.33
C LEU A 113 19.35 3.01 -13.40
N LYS A 114 20.08 3.01 -12.27
CA LYS A 114 19.96 2.01 -11.21
C LYS A 114 19.27 2.60 -9.98
N GLN A 115 18.88 1.74 -9.04
CA GLN A 115 18.29 2.16 -7.77
C GLN A 115 19.13 3.18 -6.99
N LYS A 116 20.47 3.08 -7.04
CA LYS A 116 21.38 4.05 -6.42
C LYS A 116 21.23 5.45 -7.01
N ASP A 117 20.89 5.54 -8.30
CA ASP A 117 20.71 6.81 -8.99
C ASP A 117 19.36 7.42 -8.61
N LEU A 118 18.31 6.60 -8.44
CA LEU A 118 17.06 7.04 -7.82
C LEU A 118 17.29 7.60 -6.41
N ALA A 119 18.12 6.93 -5.59
CA ALA A 119 18.46 7.40 -4.25
C ALA A 119 19.11 8.80 -4.29
N LEU A 120 20.03 9.02 -5.24
CA LEU A 120 20.65 10.34 -5.46
C LEU A 120 19.62 11.38 -5.94
N LEU A 121 18.75 11.03 -6.89
CA LEU A 121 17.72 11.92 -7.43
C LEU A 121 16.71 12.38 -6.36
N LEU A 122 16.34 11.47 -5.45
CA LEU A 122 15.42 11.76 -4.36
C LEU A 122 16.12 12.32 -3.10
N ASN A 123 17.45 12.42 -3.11
CA ASN A 123 18.28 12.85 -1.99
C ASN A 123 18.08 11.99 -0.72
N HIS A 124 18.08 10.67 -0.91
CA HIS A 124 17.92 9.66 0.15
C HIS A 124 19.13 8.72 0.23
N SER A 125 19.23 7.98 1.32
CA SER A 125 20.21 6.89 1.43
C SER A 125 19.76 5.67 0.63
N LYS A 126 20.71 4.84 0.19
CA LYS A 126 20.41 3.59 -0.53
C LYS A 126 19.44 2.69 0.26
N SER A 127 19.66 2.55 1.57
CA SER A 127 18.81 1.77 2.46
C SER A 127 17.39 2.37 2.53
N TYR A 128 17.27 3.69 2.67
CA TYR A 128 15.96 4.35 2.70
C TYR A 128 15.20 4.18 1.38
N THR A 129 15.88 4.34 0.22
CA THR A 129 15.27 4.10 -1.09
C THR A 129 14.87 2.64 -1.30
N SER A 130 15.60 1.68 -0.73
CA SER A 130 15.17 0.27 -0.73
C SER A 130 13.90 0.07 0.09
N GLU A 131 13.82 0.65 1.29
CA GLU A 131 12.61 0.61 2.10
C GLU A 131 11.40 1.25 1.40
N LEU A 132 11.61 2.34 0.63
CA LEU A 132 10.57 2.97 -0.18
C LEU A 132 10.06 2.08 -1.31
N LEU A 133 10.98 1.50 -2.08
CA LEU A 133 10.63 0.65 -3.22
C LEU A 133 9.94 -0.63 -2.77
N ASN A 134 10.40 -1.25 -1.69
CA ASN A 134 9.83 -2.50 -1.16
C ASN A 134 8.56 -2.28 -0.31
N GLY A 135 8.03 -1.05 -0.25
CA GLY A 135 6.78 -0.75 0.46
C GLY A 135 6.88 -0.78 2.00
N ILE A 136 8.08 -0.89 2.56
CA ILE A 136 8.30 -0.83 4.02
C ILE A 136 8.06 0.58 4.55
N ARG A 137 8.40 1.58 3.74
CA ARG A 137 8.05 2.98 3.97
C ARG A 137 7.26 3.53 2.78
N PRO A 138 6.28 4.40 3.05
CA PRO A 138 5.61 5.13 1.99
C PRO A 138 6.52 6.22 1.43
N PHE A 139 6.35 6.54 0.15
CA PHE A 139 7.00 7.69 -0.45
C PHE A 139 6.43 8.98 0.16
N SER A 140 7.28 9.99 0.34
CA SER A 140 6.77 11.31 0.69
C SER A 140 6.09 11.95 -0.52
N THR A 141 5.21 12.91 -0.28
CA THR A 141 4.61 13.71 -1.36
C THR A 141 5.67 14.41 -2.21
N ASN A 142 6.81 14.78 -1.63
CA ASN A 142 7.90 15.37 -2.39
C ASN A 142 8.57 14.34 -3.30
N ASP A 143 8.81 13.12 -2.82
CA ASP A 143 9.39 12.05 -3.62
C ASP A 143 8.48 11.73 -4.83
N LEU A 144 7.18 11.59 -4.60
CA LEU A 144 6.21 11.32 -5.67
C LEU A 144 6.13 12.46 -6.70
N LYS A 145 6.26 13.72 -6.26
CA LYS A 145 6.34 14.88 -7.18
C LYS A 145 7.59 14.84 -8.03
N LEU A 146 8.74 14.48 -7.44
CA LEU A 146 10.01 14.35 -8.17
C LEU A 146 9.93 13.20 -9.17
N ILE A 147 9.42 12.04 -8.78
CA ILE A 147 9.20 10.89 -9.67
C ILE A 147 8.28 11.26 -10.82
N HIS A 148 7.16 11.92 -10.54
CA HIS A 148 6.24 12.43 -11.56
C HIS A 148 6.95 13.37 -12.55
N LEU A 149 7.72 14.34 -12.04
CA LEU A 149 8.42 15.31 -12.86
C LEU A 149 9.50 14.66 -13.74
N LEU A 150 10.28 13.75 -13.18
CA LEU A 150 11.45 13.15 -13.83
C LEU A 150 11.06 12.05 -14.82
N PHE A 151 10.12 11.18 -14.44
CA PHE A 151 9.75 10.00 -15.23
C PHE A 151 8.43 10.17 -15.99
N GLN A 152 7.75 11.31 -15.83
CA GLN A 152 6.48 11.62 -16.49
C GLN A 152 5.38 10.57 -16.23
N ILE A 153 5.46 9.87 -15.10
CA ILE A 153 4.43 8.93 -14.65
C ILE A 153 3.25 9.74 -14.09
N PRO A 154 2.00 9.52 -14.51
CA PRO A 154 0.85 10.23 -13.95
C PRO A 154 0.73 10.08 -12.43
N LEU A 155 0.37 11.15 -11.72
CA LEU A 155 0.20 11.11 -10.26
C LEU A 155 -0.88 10.09 -9.83
N THR A 156 -1.84 9.79 -10.68
CA THR A 156 -2.89 8.77 -10.45
C THR A 156 -2.33 7.36 -10.35
N ASP A 157 -1.16 7.09 -10.96
CA ASP A 157 -0.46 5.81 -10.86
C ASP A 157 0.60 5.82 -9.75
N LEU A 158 0.85 6.98 -9.12
CA LEU A 158 1.84 7.15 -8.05
C LEU A 158 1.21 7.30 -6.66
N ILE A 159 -0.03 7.77 -6.56
CA ILE A 159 -0.74 8.01 -5.30
C ILE A 159 -2.01 7.16 -5.26
N ILE A 160 -2.28 6.51 -4.13
CA ILE A 160 -3.56 5.84 -3.89
C ILE A 160 -4.67 6.90 -3.89
N THR A 161 -5.51 6.90 -4.92
CA THR A 161 -6.58 7.90 -5.09
C THR A 161 -7.94 7.41 -4.57
N ILE A 162 -7.99 6.20 -4.01
CA ILE A 162 -9.23 5.59 -3.53
C ILE A 162 -9.51 6.12 -2.12
N PRO A 163 -10.61 6.84 -1.90
CA PRO A 163 -10.99 7.31 -0.56
C PRO A 163 -11.56 6.15 0.28
N SER A 164 -11.31 6.16 1.59
CA SER A 164 -11.88 5.15 2.49
C SER A 164 -13.40 5.19 2.52
N GLN A 165 -14.03 4.07 2.88
CA GLN A 165 -15.49 4.01 2.98
C GLN A 165 -16.04 5.00 4.01
N GLU A 166 -15.33 5.21 5.12
CA GLU A 166 -15.69 6.25 6.10
C GLU A 166 -15.69 7.65 5.47
N THR A 167 -14.68 7.96 4.65
CA THR A 167 -14.59 9.23 3.93
C THR A 167 -15.74 9.39 2.94
N LEU A 168 -16.07 8.33 2.21
CA LEU A 168 -17.21 8.31 1.28
C LEU A 168 -18.54 8.55 2.02
N ASN A 169 -18.79 7.84 3.12
CA ASN A 169 -20.00 7.99 3.93
C ASN A 169 -20.13 9.42 4.50
N ARG A 170 -19.01 9.99 4.98
CA ARG A 170 -18.95 11.38 5.45
C ARG A 170 -19.27 12.36 4.33
N LEU A 171 -18.74 12.13 3.13
CA LEU A 171 -18.97 12.96 1.96
C LEU A 171 -20.44 12.90 1.52
N GLU A 172 -21.03 11.72 1.45
CA GLU A 172 -22.46 11.53 1.13
C GLU A 172 -23.36 12.27 2.12
N THR A 173 -23.06 12.14 3.42
CA THR A 173 -23.78 12.86 4.48
C THR A 173 -23.67 14.38 4.30
N ALA A 174 -22.48 14.88 3.97
CA ALA A 174 -22.25 16.30 3.74
C ALA A 174 -22.99 16.81 2.48
N ILE A 175 -22.94 16.07 1.38
CA ILE A 175 -23.67 16.40 0.14
C ILE A 175 -25.17 16.42 0.43
N GLY A 176 -25.70 15.45 1.18
CA GLY A 176 -27.11 15.43 1.60
C GLY A 176 -27.53 16.70 2.33
N LYS A 177 -26.73 17.14 3.32
CA LYS A 177 -26.97 18.39 4.06
C LYS A 177 -26.93 19.63 3.15
N ILE A 178 -25.92 19.74 2.28
CA ILE A 178 -25.77 20.88 1.37
C ILE A 178 -26.91 20.91 0.35
N SER A 179 -27.32 19.75 -0.16
CA SER A 179 -28.37 19.62 -1.17
C SER A 179 -29.75 20.06 -0.67
N SER A 180 -29.94 20.11 0.65
CA SER A 180 -31.16 20.63 1.28
C SER A 180 -31.27 22.15 1.14
N SER A 181 -30.14 22.88 1.06
CA SER A 181 -30.09 24.33 0.88
C SER A 181 -29.73 24.76 -0.54
N ASN A 182 -28.97 23.95 -1.28
CA ASN A 182 -28.58 24.19 -2.67
C ASN A 182 -28.94 22.98 -3.55
N PRO A 183 -30.07 23.00 -4.26
CA PRO A 183 -30.52 21.88 -5.09
C PRO A 183 -29.53 21.45 -6.17
N LYS A 184 -28.64 22.35 -6.65
CA LYS A 184 -27.61 22.02 -7.64
C LYS A 184 -26.55 21.07 -7.08
N ALA A 185 -26.35 21.05 -5.76
CA ALA A 185 -25.40 20.14 -5.11
C ALA A 185 -25.81 18.66 -5.23
N ARG A 186 -27.07 18.35 -5.61
CA ARG A 186 -27.49 16.97 -5.92
C ARG A 186 -26.68 16.33 -7.05
N LEU A 187 -26.14 17.13 -7.98
CA LEU A 187 -25.26 16.65 -9.05
C LEU A 187 -23.97 16.00 -8.51
N LEU A 188 -23.55 16.34 -7.29
CA LEU A 188 -22.37 15.73 -6.66
C LEU A 188 -22.62 14.26 -6.28
N HIS A 189 -23.87 13.85 -5.99
CA HIS A 189 -24.18 12.44 -5.78
C HIS A 189 -23.95 11.63 -7.05
N THR A 190 -24.35 12.16 -8.22
CA THR A 190 -24.11 11.50 -9.51
C THR A 190 -22.62 11.43 -9.85
N THR A 191 -21.85 12.48 -9.54
CA THR A 191 -20.39 12.47 -9.71
C THR A 191 -19.71 11.44 -8.81
N LEU A 192 -20.13 11.32 -7.55
CA LEU A 192 -19.57 10.37 -6.60
C LEU A 192 -19.90 8.91 -6.95
N ALA A 193 -21.10 8.66 -7.49
CA ALA A 193 -21.53 7.35 -7.96
C ALA A 193 -20.78 6.92 -9.24
N ASN A 194 -20.55 7.87 -10.15
CA ASN A 194 -19.79 7.64 -11.38
C ASN A 194 -18.27 7.82 -11.21
N ARG A 195 -17.77 7.80 -9.97
CA ARG A 195 -16.33 7.89 -9.72
C ARG A 195 -15.66 6.73 -10.47
N PRO A 196 -14.48 6.95 -11.07
CA PRO A 196 -13.66 5.82 -11.50
C PRO A 196 -13.32 5.01 -10.25
N VAL A 197 -14.05 3.93 -10.02
CA VAL A 197 -13.45 2.77 -9.36
C VAL A 197 -12.38 2.39 -10.37
N THR A 198 -11.11 2.51 -10.00
CA THR A 198 -10.01 2.15 -10.90
C THR A 198 -10.30 0.77 -11.50
N ASN A 199 -10.78 0.76 -12.76
CA ASN A 199 -10.86 -0.44 -13.57
C ASN A 199 -9.40 -0.91 -13.69
N GLY A 200 -9.06 -1.97 -12.96
CA GLY A 200 -7.69 -2.46 -12.87
C GLY A 200 -7.19 -2.77 -11.46
N LEU A 201 -8.06 -2.86 -10.46
CA LEU A 201 -7.68 -3.44 -9.17
C LEU A 201 -8.11 -4.89 -8.98
N LEU A 202 -9.08 -5.39 -9.76
CA LEU A 202 -9.25 -6.78 -10.16
C LEU A 202 -9.99 -6.74 -11.51
N THR A 203 -9.33 -6.92 -12.65
CA THR A 203 -10.03 -7.47 -13.81
C THR A 203 -10.33 -8.93 -13.48
N GLU A 204 -11.49 -9.46 -13.87
CA GLU A 204 -11.97 -10.83 -13.60
C GLU A 204 -11.05 -11.96 -14.14
N ASN A 205 -9.89 -11.61 -14.67
CA ASN A 205 -8.77 -12.49 -14.95
C ASN A 205 -7.66 -12.21 -13.92
N TRP A 206 -7.84 -12.75 -12.72
CA TRP A 206 -6.70 -13.17 -11.89
C TRP A 206 -6.26 -14.51 -12.45
N ASP A 207 -5.59 -14.49 -13.60
CA ASP A 207 -4.89 -15.67 -14.08
C ASP A 207 -3.66 -15.81 -13.16
N GLU A 208 -3.75 -16.72 -12.17
CA GLU A 208 -2.64 -17.10 -11.28
C GLU A 208 -1.37 -17.46 -12.07
N ASP A 209 -1.52 -17.78 -13.36
CA ASP A 209 -0.48 -18.14 -14.31
C ASP A 209 0.27 -16.94 -14.96
N GLU A 210 -0.16 -15.68 -14.78
CA GLU A 210 0.58 -14.50 -15.31
C GLU A 210 1.66 -13.97 -14.35
N ILE A 211 1.78 -14.55 -13.15
CA ILE A 211 2.94 -14.35 -12.26
C ILE A 211 3.98 -15.43 -12.58
N GLU A 212 4.36 -15.56 -13.85
CA GLU A 212 5.73 -16.02 -14.10
C GLU A 212 6.63 -14.79 -13.93
N PRO A 213 7.62 -14.82 -13.02
CA PRO A 213 8.65 -13.81 -13.06
C PRO A 213 9.32 -13.92 -14.42
N GLU A 214 9.09 -12.95 -15.31
CA GLU A 214 10.04 -12.75 -16.40
C GLU A 214 11.42 -12.68 -15.74
N GLU A 215 12.30 -13.63 -16.10
CA GLU A 215 13.63 -13.92 -15.53
C GLU A 215 14.63 -12.73 -15.61
N ASN A 216 14.16 -11.49 -15.70
CA ASN A 216 14.96 -10.30 -15.98
C ASN A 216 14.80 -9.18 -14.94
N ILE A 217 14.21 -9.46 -13.78
CA ILE A 217 14.30 -8.57 -12.60
C ILE A 217 15.68 -8.75 -11.90
N ASP A 218 16.35 -9.88 -12.15
CA ASP A 218 17.62 -10.25 -11.52
C ASP A 218 18.75 -9.24 -11.80
N GLU A 219 18.84 -8.63 -12.99
CA GLU A 219 19.97 -7.72 -13.27
C GLU A 219 19.94 -6.39 -12.48
N LEU A 220 18.78 -5.98 -11.96
CA LEU A 220 18.65 -4.72 -11.19
C LEU A 220 18.88 -4.91 -9.69
N THR A 221 18.58 -6.09 -9.15
CA THR A 221 18.88 -6.47 -7.77
C THR A 221 20.32 -7.00 -7.62
N LEU A 222 20.93 -7.53 -8.69
CA LEU A 222 22.29 -8.07 -8.72
C LEU A 222 23.42 -7.02 -8.64
N SER A 223 23.14 -5.71 -8.75
CA SER A 223 24.17 -4.67 -8.68
C SER A 223 24.34 -4.08 -7.27
N ASN A 224 24.25 -4.92 -6.25
CA ASN A 224 24.55 -4.57 -4.85
C ASN A 224 26.03 -4.73 -4.45
N LYS A 225 26.95 -4.84 -5.41
CA LYS A 225 28.40 -4.75 -5.20
C LYS A 225 28.99 -3.48 -5.79
#